data_AF-A0A0S7ETS0-F1
#
_entry.id   AF-A0A0S7ETS0-F1
#
_cell.length_a   1.000
_cell.length_b   1.000
_cell.length_c   1.000
_cell.angle_alpha   90.00
_cell.angle_beta   90.00
_cell.angle_gamma   90.00
#
_symmetry.space_group_name_H-M   'P 1'
#
loop_
_entity.id
_entity.type
_entity.pdbx_description
1 polymer ?
#
loop_
_entity_poly.entity_id
_entity_poly.type
_entity_poly.pdbx_seq_one_letter_code
_entity_poly.pdbx_strand_id
1 'polypeptide(L)'
;MAAAFPYRGVPPGMPPGVPPGVPPVVPPGVPPGVPPVVPPPAPVPDYMSEEKLQEKARKWQQLQAKRYAEKRKFGFVDAQKEDMPPEHVRKIIRDHGDMTNRKFRHDKRVYLGALKYMPHAVLKLLENMPMPWEQIRDVPVLYHITGAISFVNEIPWVIEPVYIAQWGTMWIMMRREKRDRRHFKRMRFPPFDDEEPPLDYADNILDVEPLEAIQMELDSEEDSSVVEWFYEHQPLKDNPKFVNGTTYRRWQFTLPMMSTLYRLANQLLTDLVDFNYFYLFDLKAFFTSKALNMAIPGGPKFEPLVRDINLQ
;
A
#
# COMPACT_ATOMS: atom_id res chain seq x y z
N MET A 1 -60.24 18.30 -15.74
CA MET A 1 -59.41 19.41 -15.21
C MET A 1 -57.96 18.99 -15.42
N ALA A 2 -57.32 19.23 -16.57
CA ALA A 2 -56.82 20.51 -17.08
C ALA A 2 -55.88 21.23 -16.11
N ALA A 3 -54.57 21.16 -16.38
CA ALA A 3 -53.64 22.26 -16.18
C ALA A 3 -52.41 22.06 -17.08
N ALA A 4 -52.24 22.99 -18.02
CA ALA A 4 -51.15 23.09 -18.98
C ALA A 4 -50.01 23.96 -18.42
N PHE A 5 -48.78 23.76 -18.90
CA PHE A 5 -47.67 24.71 -18.80
C PHE A 5 -46.83 24.65 -20.10
N PRO A 6 -46.16 25.74 -20.49
CA PRO A 6 -46.29 26.30 -21.83
C PRO A 6 -45.04 26.15 -22.70
N TYR A 7 -45.29 26.14 -24.02
CA TYR A 7 -44.32 26.40 -25.07
C TYR A 7 -43.64 27.78 -24.86
N ARG A 8 -42.31 27.83 -25.00
CA ARG A 8 -41.55 29.07 -25.17
C ARG A 8 -40.75 29.00 -26.46
N GLY A 9 -40.89 30.05 -27.26
CA GLY A 9 -40.58 30.09 -28.68
C GLY A 9 -39.11 30.33 -29.04
N VAL A 10 -38.86 30.13 -30.32
CA VAL A 10 -37.61 30.36 -31.04
C VAL A 10 -37.40 31.86 -31.28
N PRO A 11 -36.19 32.41 -31.07
CA PRO A 11 -35.85 33.75 -31.54
C PRO A 11 -35.18 33.75 -32.94
N PRO A 12 -35.25 34.88 -33.67
CA PRO A 12 -35.15 34.95 -35.13
C PRO A 12 -33.70 35.18 -35.62
N GLY A 13 -33.51 34.93 -36.92
CA GLY A 13 -32.22 34.99 -37.61
C GLY A 13 -31.60 36.38 -37.80
N MET A 14 -30.32 36.37 -38.15
CA MET A 14 -29.53 37.51 -38.61
C MET A 14 -28.72 37.07 -39.86
N PRO A 15 -28.53 37.92 -40.89
CA PRO A 15 -28.24 37.47 -42.26
C PRO A 15 -26.73 37.34 -42.55
N PRO A 16 -26.33 36.62 -43.63
CA PRO A 16 -24.93 36.58 -44.06
C PRO A 16 -24.54 37.88 -44.79
N GLY A 17 -23.48 38.54 -44.32
CA GLY A 17 -22.86 39.66 -44.99
C GLY A 17 -22.05 39.23 -46.22
N VAL A 18 -22.24 39.91 -47.34
CA VAL A 18 -21.46 39.78 -48.58
C VAL A 18 -20.49 40.98 -48.67
N PRO A 19 -19.20 40.81 -49.01
CA PRO A 19 -18.32 41.92 -49.36
C PRO A 19 -18.32 42.26 -50.87
N PRO A 20 -17.99 43.50 -51.29
CA PRO A 20 -18.43 44.13 -52.56
C PRO A 20 -17.33 44.49 -53.59
N GLY A 21 -17.74 44.69 -54.86
CA GLY A 21 -17.02 45.40 -55.96
C GLY A 21 -16.31 44.45 -56.94
N VAL A 22 -16.44 44.50 -58.28
CA VAL A 22 -16.37 45.60 -59.28
C VAL A 22 -17.09 45.16 -60.62
N PRO A 23 -17.30 46.01 -61.66
CA PRO A 23 -18.54 46.12 -62.47
C PRO A 23 -18.54 45.35 -63.81
N PRO A 24 -19.68 45.26 -64.54
CA PRO A 24 -19.78 44.50 -65.78
C PRO A 24 -19.29 45.30 -67.01
N VAL A 25 -18.55 44.64 -67.90
CA VAL A 25 -18.22 45.14 -69.24
C VAL A 25 -19.10 44.40 -70.25
N VAL A 26 -19.85 45.15 -71.05
CA VAL A 26 -20.64 44.65 -72.19
C VAL A 26 -19.93 45.05 -73.48
N PRO A 27 -19.73 44.14 -74.44
CA PRO A 27 -19.57 44.50 -75.84
C PRO A 27 -20.84 44.16 -76.65
N PRO A 28 -21.35 45.08 -77.49
CA PRO A 28 -22.56 44.87 -78.29
C PRO A 28 -22.26 44.43 -79.74
N GLY A 29 -23.13 43.53 -80.25
CA GLY A 29 -23.57 43.51 -81.66
C GLY A 29 -23.16 42.30 -82.51
N VAL A 30 -24.14 41.50 -82.96
CA VAL A 30 -24.25 40.83 -84.29
C VAL A 30 -25.76 40.50 -84.57
N PRO A 31 -26.27 40.56 -85.83
CA PRO A 31 -27.71 40.60 -86.22
C PRO A 31 -28.45 39.23 -86.25
N PRO A 32 -29.76 39.20 -86.61
CA PRO A 32 -30.74 38.22 -86.13
C PRO A 32 -30.86 36.94 -86.97
N GLY A 33 -31.16 35.82 -86.30
CA GLY A 33 -31.72 34.63 -86.95
C GLY A 33 -31.15 33.30 -86.49
N VAL A 34 -31.40 32.88 -85.24
CA VAL A 34 -31.33 31.47 -84.81
C VAL A 34 -32.20 31.27 -83.55
N PRO A 35 -32.91 30.14 -83.39
CA PRO A 35 -33.87 29.93 -82.31
C PRO A 35 -33.18 29.79 -80.93
N PRO A 36 -33.87 30.08 -79.82
CA PRO A 36 -33.24 30.13 -78.50
C PRO A 36 -32.82 28.73 -78.04
N VAL A 37 -31.50 28.53 -77.87
CA VAL A 37 -30.95 27.40 -77.12
C VAL A 37 -31.08 27.74 -75.64
N VAL A 38 -31.82 26.91 -74.91
CA VAL A 38 -32.00 26.99 -73.46
C VAL A 38 -30.63 26.88 -72.77
N PRO A 39 -30.21 27.80 -71.89
CA PRO A 39 -28.97 27.66 -71.15
C PRO A 39 -29.09 26.49 -70.13
N PRO A 40 -28.03 25.70 -69.91
CA PRO A 40 -28.07 24.65 -68.90
C PRO A 40 -28.24 25.26 -67.50
N PRO A 41 -29.00 24.61 -66.60
CA PRO A 41 -29.23 25.11 -65.26
C PRO A 41 -27.92 25.17 -64.47
N ALA A 42 -27.78 26.21 -63.63
CA ALA A 42 -26.67 26.34 -62.69
C ALA A 42 -26.57 25.09 -61.79
N PRO A 43 -25.36 24.63 -61.40
CA PRO A 43 -25.22 23.46 -60.56
C PRO A 43 -25.82 23.73 -59.19
N VAL A 44 -26.89 23.01 -58.88
CA VAL A 44 -27.46 22.90 -57.53
C VAL A 44 -26.39 22.34 -56.60
N PRO A 45 -26.18 22.93 -55.40
CA PRO A 45 -25.19 22.42 -54.45
C PRO A 45 -25.57 21.00 -54.07
N ASP A 46 -24.63 20.06 -54.22
CA ASP A 46 -24.83 18.64 -53.92
C ASP A 46 -25.23 18.46 -52.45
N TYR A 47 -26.53 18.37 -52.20
CA TYR A 47 -27.08 18.09 -50.88
C TYR A 47 -26.69 16.65 -50.56
N MET A 48 -25.71 16.48 -49.67
CA MET A 48 -25.33 15.14 -49.25
C MET A 48 -26.58 14.34 -48.86
N SER A 49 -26.68 13.10 -49.34
CA SER A 49 -27.82 12.23 -49.04
C SER A 49 -28.02 12.09 -47.52
N GLU A 50 -29.28 11.97 -47.10
CA GLU A 50 -29.67 11.82 -45.69
C GLU A 50 -28.90 10.67 -45.00
N GLU A 51 -28.60 9.62 -45.75
CA GLU A 51 -27.79 8.49 -45.30
C GLU A 51 -26.34 8.89 -44.96
N LYS A 52 -25.70 9.73 -45.77
CA LYS A 52 -24.35 10.26 -45.50
C LYS A 52 -24.34 11.19 -44.29
N LEU A 53 -25.41 11.94 -44.06
CA LEU A 53 -25.59 12.79 -42.88
C LEU A 53 -25.75 11.96 -41.60
N GLN A 54 -26.55 10.89 -41.64
CA GLN A 54 -26.70 9.95 -40.52
C GLN A 54 -25.39 9.23 -40.19
N GLU A 55 -24.64 8.81 -41.21
CA GLU A 55 -23.33 8.18 -41.01
C GLU A 55 -22.33 9.15 -40.38
N LYS A 56 -22.32 10.42 -40.83
CA LYS A 56 -21.49 11.47 -40.25
C LYS A 56 -21.88 11.78 -38.80
N ALA A 57 -23.18 11.83 -38.49
CA ALA A 57 -23.68 12.02 -37.13
C ALA A 57 -23.28 10.85 -36.21
N ARG A 58 -23.39 9.61 -36.69
CA ARG A 58 -22.97 8.41 -35.96
C ARG A 58 -21.46 8.41 -35.69
N LYS A 59 -20.65 8.72 -36.70
CA LYS A 59 -19.18 8.86 -36.55
C LYS A 59 -18.82 9.98 -35.57
N TRP A 60 -19.52 11.11 -35.64
CA TRP A 60 -19.33 12.22 -34.70
C TRP A 60 -19.68 11.81 -33.26
N GLN A 61 -20.81 11.14 -33.05
CA GLN A 61 -21.23 10.66 -31.74
C GLN A 61 -20.23 9.66 -31.15
N GLN A 62 -19.75 8.69 -31.95
CA GLN A 62 -18.72 7.74 -31.52
C GLN A 62 -17.40 8.43 -31.18
N LEU A 63 -17.01 9.44 -31.97
CA LEU A 63 -15.80 10.23 -31.74
C LEU A 63 -15.90 11.04 -30.45
N GLN A 64 -17.03 11.71 -30.22
CA GLN A 64 -17.28 12.51 -29.02
C GLN A 64 -17.34 11.64 -27.76
N ALA A 65 -18.06 10.51 -27.83
CA ALA A 65 -18.15 9.55 -26.73
C ALA A 65 -16.77 8.97 -26.35
N LYS A 66 -15.92 8.66 -27.34
CA LYS A 66 -14.55 8.18 -27.08
C LYS A 66 -13.61 9.29 -26.61
N ARG A 67 -13.75 10.50 -27.14
CA ARG A 67 -12.88 11.65 -26.85
C ARG A 67 -13.11 12.18 -25.42
N TYR A 68 -14.38 12.27 -25.01
CA TYR A 68 -14.78 12.77 -23.69
C TYR A 68 -15.19 11.66 -22.72
N ALA A 69 -14.70 10.44 -22.94
CA ALA A 69 -14.85 9.34 -21.98
C ALA A 69 -14.20 9.71 -20.63
N GLU A 70 -14.76 9.23 -19.53
CA GLU A 70 -14.28 9.61 -18.18
C GLU A 70 -12.79 9.30 -17.95
N LYS A 71 -12.30 8.18 -18.51
CA LYS A 71 -10.89 7.80 -18.50
C LYS A 71 -9.93 8.77 -19.22
N ARG A 72 -10.46 9.74 -19.96
CA ARG A 72 -9.69 10.78 -20.67
C ARG A 72 -9.84 12.16 -20.04
N LYS A 73 -10.54 12.28 -18.90
CA LYS A 73 -10.61 13.52 -18.14
C LYS A 73 -9.21 13.87 -17.64
N PHE A 74 -8.90 15.16 -17.63
CA PHE A 74 -7.67 15.66 -17.02
C PHE A 74 -7.67 15.31 -15.52
N GLY A 75 -6.58 14.72 -15.02
CA GLY A 75 -6.51 14.21 -13.66
C GLY A 75 -7.11 12.81 -13.46
N PHE A 76 -7.47 12.09 -14.53
CA PHE A 76 -7.81 10.68 -14.42
C PHE A 76 -6.58 9.87 -13.98
N VAL A 77 -6.72 9.16 -12.87
CA VAL A 77 -5.72 8.19 -12.39
C VAL A 77 -6.18 6.82 -12.86
N ASP A 78 -5.28 6.11 -13.53
CA ASP A 78 -5.57 4.75 -14.02
C ASP A 78 -5.75 3.78 -12.84
N ALA A 79 -6.29 2.60 -13.13
CA ALA A 79 -6.51 1.57 -12.12
C ALA A 79 -5.22 1.27 -11.34
N GLN A 80 -5.37 1.06 -10.03
CA GLN A 80 -4.27 0.65 -9.17
C GLN A 80 -3.73 -0.69 -9.64
N LYS A 81 -2.41 -0.87 -9.56
CA LYS A 81 -1.80 -2.18 -9.83
C LYS A 81 -2.31 -3.18 -8.80
N GLU A 82 -2.89 -4.26 -9.28
CA GLU A 82 -3.34 -5.38 -8.47
C GLU A 82 -2.20 -6.36 -8.19
N ASP A 83 -2.41 -7.23 -7.22
CA ASP A 83 -1.45 -8.24 -6.84
C ASP A 83 -1.31 -9.30 -7.93
N MET A 84 -0.07 -9.71 -8.17
CA MET A 84 0.26 -10.77 -9.13
C MET A 84 0.25 -12.12 -8.42
N PRO A 85 -0.02 -13.24 -9.13
CA PRO A 85 0.06 -14.57 -8.56
C PRO A 85 1.46 -14.85 -7.94
N PRO A 86 1.54 -15.46 -6.75
CA PRO A 86 2.81 -15.69 -6.05
C PRO A 86 3.77 -16.59 -6.82
N GLU A 87 3.27 -17.46 -7.70
CA GLU A 87 4.07 -18.33 -8.57
C GLU A 87 4.89 -17.53 -9.58
N HIS A 88 4.42 -16.33 -9.97
CA HIS A 88 5.10 -15.49 -10.95
C HIS A 88 6.49 -15.08 -10.45
N VAL A 89 6.58 -14.54 -9.23
CA VAL A 89 7.86 -14.15 -8.64
C VAL A 89 8.74 -15.35 -8.34
N ARG A 90 8.17 -16.46 -7.83
CA ARG A 90 8.92 -17.70 -7.55
C ARG A 90 9.57 -18.24 -8.82
N LYS A 91 8.84 -18.27 -9.94
CA LYS A 91 9.36 -18.71 -11.23
C LYS A 91 10.46 -17.79 -11.77
N ILE A 92 10.29 -16.48 -11.66
CA ILE A 92 11.32 -15.52 -12.10
C ILE A 92 12.63 -15.77 -11.35
N ILE A 93 12.59 -15.92 -10.03
CA ILE A 93 13.78 -16.16 -9.21
C ILE A 93 14.43 -17.49 -9.56
N ARG A 94 13.64 -18.56 -9.70
CA ARG A 94 14.12 -19.89 -10.11
C ARG A 94 14.77 -19.89 -11.50
N ASP A 95 14.17 -19.20 -12.47
CA ASP A 95 14.69 -19.11 -13.85
C ASP A 95 16.01 -18.32 -13.92
N HIS A 96 16.18 -17.27 -13.10
CA HIS A 96 17.40 -16.45 -13.07
C HIS A 96 18.55 -17.14 -12.31
N GLY A 97 18.24 -17.88 -11.24
CA GLY A 97 19.20 -18.66 -10.46
C GLY A 97 20.41 -17.82 -10.02
N ASP A 98 21.60 -18.34 -10.31
CA ASP A 98 22.90 -17.71 -9.98
C ASP A 98 23.42 -16.76 -11.08
N MET A 99 22.60 -16.43 -12.09
CA MET A 99 22.96 -15.57 -13.22
C MET A 99 24.13 -16.09 -14.08
N THR A 100 24.48 -17.38 -14.03
CA THR A 100 25.51 -17.97 -14.91
C THR A 100 25.05 -18.08 -16.36
N ASN A 101 23.75 -18.28 -16.59
CA ASN A 101 23.17 -18.47 -17.91
C ASN A 101 23.28 -17.19 -18.78
N ARG A 102 23.79 -17.35 -20.02
CA ARG A 102 23.96 -16.25 -20.99
C ARG A 102 22.64 -15.57 -21.38
N LYS A 103 21.50 -16.26 -21.25
CA LYS A 103 20.16 -15.73 -21.54
C LYS A 103 19.88 -14.43 -20.77
N PHE A 104 20.29 -14.36 -19.51
CA PHE A 104 20.03 -13.24 -18.59
C PHE A 104 21.19 -12.24 -18.50
N ARG A 105 22.05 -12.17 -19.53
CA ARG A 105 23.21 -11.28 -19.55
C ARG A 105 22.85 -9.80 -19.37
N HIS A 106 21.73 -9.38 -19.95
CA HIS A 106 21.28 -7.98 -19.91
C HIS A 106 20.84 -7.56 -18.49
N ASP A 107 20.32 -8.51 -17.70
CA ASP A 107 19.78 -8.26 -16.37
C ASP A 107 20.87 -8.16 -15.29
N LYS A 108 22.09 -8.69 -15.54
CA LYS A 108 23.22 -8.63 -14.60
C LYS A 108 23.52 -7.21 -14.10
N ARG A 109 23.40 -6.22 -14.99
CA ARG A 109 23.60 -4.81 -14.63
C ARG A 109 22.57 -4.32 -13.61
N VAL A 110 21.33 -4.79 -13.73
CA VAL A 110 20.22 -4.43 -12.84
C VAL A 110 20.41 -5.05 -11.47
N TYR A 111 20.82 -6.33 -11.39
CA TYR A 111 21.14 -7.01 -10.12
C TYR A 111 22.25 -6.28 -9.35
N LEU A 112 23.32 -5.86 -10.02
CA LEU A 112 24.37 -5.05 -9.39
C LEU A 112 23.86 -3.68 -8.92
N GLY A 113 22.97 -3.04 -9.70
CA GLY A 113 22.34 -1.78 -9.31
C GLY A 113 21.42 -1.91 -8.09
N ALA A 114 20.74 -3.05 -7.95
CA ALA A 114 19.82 -3.33 -6.85
C ALA A 114 20.53 -3.44 -5.49
N LEU A 115 21.82 -3.79 -5.47
CA LEU A 115 22.64 -3.88 -4.25
C LEU A 115 22.59 -2.60 -3.41
N LYS A 116 22.48 -1.43 -4.05
CA LYS A 116 22.31 -0.14 -3.36
C LYS A 116 21.12 -0.12 -2.39
N TYR A 117 20.06 -0.85 -2.71
CA TYR A 117 18.81 -0.88 -1.93
C TYR A 117 18.69 -2.09 -1.02
N MET A 118 19.68 -2.99 -1.02
CA MET A 118 19.69 -4.19 -0.18
C MET A 118 19.51 -3.88 1.32
N PRO A 119 20.15 -2.84 1.91
CA PRO A 119 19.91 -2.52 3.32
C PRO A 119 18.45 -2.18 3.63
N HIS A 120 17.72 -1.56 2.70
CA HIS A 120 16.31 -1.25 2.88
C HIS A 120 15.43 -2.51 2.79
N ALA A 121 15.75 -3.43 1.87
CA ALA A 121 15.06 -4.72 1.80
C ALA A 121 15.26 -5.54 3.07
N VAL A 122 16.49 -5.59 3.59
CA VAL A 122 16.81 -6.29 4.85
C VAL A 122 16.06 -5.66 6.03
N LEU A 123 16.00 -4.33 6.13
CA LEU A 123 15.23 -3.65 7.17
C LEU A 123 13.76 -4.07 7.14
N LYS A 124 13.11 -3.98 5.98
CA LYS A 124 11.68 -4.32 5.84
C LYS A 124 11.40 -5.80 6.09
N LEU A 125 12.34 -6.68 5.76
CA LEU A 125 12.25 -8.11 6.03
C LEU A 125 12.32 -8.40 7.54
N LEU A 126 13.29 -7.82 8.24
CA LEU A 126 13.47 -8.03 9.68
C LEU A 126 12.40 -7.33 10.52
N GLU A 127 11.89 -6.19 10.07
CA GLU A 127 10.79 -5.48 10.72
C GLU A 127 9.51 -6.33 10.76
N ASN A 128 9.27 -7.17 9.74
CA ASN A 128 8.07 -7.99 9.62
C ASN A 128 8.27 -9.45 10.07
N MET A 129 9.26 -9.74 10.92
CA MET A 129 9.47 -11.08 11.47
C MET A 129 8.20 -11.63 12.14
N PRO A 130 7.78 -12.88 11.83
CA PRO A 130 6.64 -13.53 12.49
C PRO A 130 6.83 -13.58 14.00
N MET A 131 5.75 -13.33 14.73
CA MET A 131 5.78 -13.38 16.19
C MET A 131 5.68 -14.83 16.68
N PRO A 132 6.16 -15.18 17.89
CA PRO A 132 6.24 -16.58 18.33
C PRO A 132 4.90 -17.33 18.47
N TRP A 133 3.78 -16.60 18.53
CA TRP A 133 2.42 -17.14 18.57
C TRP A 133 1.81 -17.35 17.18
N GLU A 134 2.49 -16.90 16.12
CA GLU A 134 2.11 -17.10 14.72
C GLU A 134 2.90 -18.25 14.11
N GLN A 135 2.25 -19.08 13.30
CA GLN A 135 2.93 -20.14 12.54
C GLN A 135 3.45 -19.60 11.20
N ILE A 136 2.57 -18.94 10.46
CA ILE A 136 2.83 -18.40 9.12
C ILE A 136 2.35 -16.95 9.10
N ARG A 137 3.15 -16.09 8.47
CA ARG A 137 2.76 -14.70 8.18
C ARG A 137 2.92 -14.42 6.69
N ASP A 138 1.80 -14.16 6.04
CA ASP A 138 1.77 -13.69 4.65
C ASP A 138 1.95 -12.18 4.63
N VAL A 139 2.95 -11.71 3.88
CA VAL A 139 3.27 -10.28 3.76
C VAL A 139 3.20 -9.84 2.30
N PRO A 140 2.72 -8.62 2.00
CA PRO A 140 2.74 -8.09 0.65
C PRO A 140 4.19 -7.80 0.23
N VAL A 141 4.57 -8.29 -0.94
CA VAL A 141 5.93 -8.14 -1.48
C VAL A 141 5.92 -7.28 -2.74
N LEU A 142 6.73 -6.23 -2.73
CA LEU A 142 7.07 -5.45 -3.92
C LEU A 142 8.39 -5.96 -4.50
N TYR A 143 8.33 -6.60 -5.66
CA TYR A 143 9.51 -7.18 -6.31
C TYR A 143 9.83 -6.50 -7.65
N HIS A 144 11.11 -6.51 -8.02
CA HIS A 144 11.54 -6.04 -9.35
C HIS A 144 11.13 -7.06 -10.43
N ILE A 145 10.73 -6.61 -11.62
CA ILE A 145 10.22 -7.48 -12.70
C ILE A 145 11.20 -8.58 -13.15
N THR A 146 12.51 -8.35 -12.98
CA THR A 146 13.58 -9.34 -13.26
C THR A 146 13.97 -10.20 -12.04
N GLY A 147 13.33 -10.02 -10.89
CA GLY A 147 13.69 -10.70 -9.64
C GLY A 147 14.95 -10.15 -8.93
N ALA A 148 15.48 -9.00 -9.36
CA ALA A 148 16.72 -8.44 -8.83
C ALA A 148 16.70 -8.12 -7.32
N ILE A 149 15.53 -7.74 -6.78
CA ILE A 149 15.33 -7.44 -5.38
C ILE A 149 13.84 -7.57 -5.03
N SER A 150 13.56 -7.92 -3.78
CA SER A 150 12.22 -8.04 -3.21
C SER A 150 12.15 -7.25 -1.91
N PHE A 151 11.15 -6.37 -1.80
CA PHE A 151 10.87 -5.59 -0.59
C PHE A 151 9.58 -6.07 0.04
N VAL A 152 9.56 -6.23 1.36
CA VAL A 152 8.30 -6.37 2.10
C VAL A 152 7.64 -4.99 2.19
N ASN A 153 6.45 -4.85 1.60
CA ASN A 153 5.73 -3.58 1.50
C ASN A 153 4.65 -3.45 2.59
N GLU A 154 5.02 -3.74 3.83
CA GLU A 154 4.14 -3.65 4.99
C GLU A 154 4.85 -3.02 6.18
N ILE A 155 4.10 -2.25 6.96
CA ILE A 155 4.52 -1.74 8.27
C ILE A 155 3.71 -2.54 9.30
N PRO A 156 4.35 -3.23 10.27
CA PRO A 156 3.66 -4.08 11.23
C PRO A 156 2.94 -3.24 12.29
N TRP A 157 1.75 -2.75 11.97
CA TRP A 157 0.90 -2.06 12.93
C TRP A 157 0.33 -3.07 13.93
N VAL A 158 0.59 -2.85 15.21
CA VAL A 158 0.07 -3.67 16.31
C VAL A 158 -0.72 -2.82 17.28
N ILE A 159 -1.76 -3.39 17.89
CA ILE A 159 -2.51 -2.73 18.96
C ILE A 159 -1.73 -2.91 20.25
N GLU A 160 -1.21 -1.82 20.80
CA GLU A 160 -0.31 -1.81 21.96
C GLU A 160 -0.77 -2.70 23.14
N PRO A 161 -1.99 -2.55 23.70
CA PRO A 161 -2.42 -3.38 24.84
C PRO A 161 -2.52 -4.87 24.49
N VAL A 162 -2.89 -5.22 23.25
CA VAL A 162 -2.93 -6.61 22.79
C VAL A 162 -1.51 -7.15 22.69
N TYR A 163 -0.60 -6.38 22.09
CA TYR A 163 0.78 -6.78 21.88
C TYR A 163 1.52 -7.01 23.21
N ILE A 164 1.33 -6.13 24.20
CA ILE A 164 1.89 -6.32 25.54
C ILE A 164 1.31 -7.56 26.20
N ALA A 165 -0.01 -7.79 26.10
CA ALA A 165 -0.66 -8.98 26.64
C ALA A 165 -0.15 -10.26 25.98
N GLN A 166 -0.01 -10.30 24.65
CA GLN A 166 0.54 -11.43 23.89
C GLN A 166 1.95 -11.77 24.40
N TRP A 167 2.84 -10.79 24.51
CA TRP A 167 4.17 -10.99 25.10
C TRP A 167 4.13 -11.39 26.57
N GLY A 168 3.14 -10.93 27.33
CA GLY A 168 2.88 -11.37 28.71
C GLY A 168 2.58 -12.86 28.78
N THR A 169 1.74 -13.37 27.88
CA THR A 169 1.47 -14.81 27.77
C THR A 169 2.71 -15.58 27.31
N MET A 170 3.50 -15.04 26.38
CA MET A 170 4.77 -15.66 25.95
C MET A 170 5.75 -15.79 27.11
N TRP A 171 5.86 -14.75 27.95
CA TRP A 171 6.70 -14.79 29.13
C TRP A 171 6.32 -15.91 30.10
N ILE A 172 5.02 -16.11 30.35
CA ILE A 172 4.52 -17.19 31.20
C ILE A 172 4.85 -18.55 30.59
N MET A 173 4.52 -18.75 29.31
CA MET A 173 4.74 -20.02 28.62
C MET A 173 6.22 -20.38 28.53
N MET A 174 7.09 -19.44 28.15
CA MET A 174 8.53 -19.67 28.07
C MET A 174 9.14 -19.98 29.45
N ARG A 175 8.66 -19.34 30.53
CA ARG A 175 9.11 -19.64 31.90
C ARG A 175 8.67 -21.03 32.36
N ARG A 176 7.42 -21.42 32.08
CA ARG A 176 6.90 -22.76 32.37
C ARG A 176 7.70 -23.82 31.60
N GLU A 177 7.88 -23.62 30.30
CA GLU A 177 8.63 -24.56 29.44
C GLU A 177 10.09 -24.72 29.92
N LYS A 178 10.75 -23.62 30.30
CA LYS A 178 12.12 -23.66 30.83
C LYS A 178 12.21 -24.36 32.19
N ARG A 179 11.17 -24.28 33.03
CA ARG A 179 11.09 -24.97 34.32
C ARG A 179 10.88 -26.47 34.14
N ASP A 180 10.00 -26.85 33.22
CA ASP A 180 9.50 -28.22 33.09
C ASP A 180 10.38 -29.10 32.18
N ARG A 181 11.05 -28.50 31.18
CA ARG A 181 11.92 -29.23 30.26
C ARG A 181 13.27 -29.59 30.90
N ARG A 182 13.56 -30.89 31.02
CA ARG A 182 14.83 -31.41 31.61
C ARG A 182 16.09 -31.03 30.82
N HIS A 183 16.03 -31.09 29.49
CA HIS A 183 17.15 -30.78 28.61
C HIS A 183 16.71 -29.82 27.51
N PHE A 184 17.09 -28.55 27.65
CA PHE A 184 16.86 -27.53 26.62
C PHE A 184 18.10 -27.44 25.71
N LYS A 185 18.04 -28.10 24.55
CA LYS A 185 19.09 -28.03 23.54
C LYS A 185 18.94 -26.74 22.73
N ARG A 186 19.96 -25.87 22.79
CA ARG A 186 20.02 -24.66 21.96
C ARG A 186 20.34 -25.04 20.50
N MET A 187 19.81 -24.26 19.56
CA MET A 187 20.19 -24.38 18.16
C MET A 187 21.67 -24.07 17.95
N ARG A 188 22.24 -24.61 16.87
CA ARG A 188 23.62 -24.30 16.46
C ARG A 188 23.60 -23.07 15.55
N PHE A 189 24.67 -22.28 15.63
CA PHE A 189 24.88 -21.12 14.78
C PHE A 189 26.24 -21.25 14.08
N PRO A 190 26.31 -21.13 12.74
CA PRO A 190 25.17 -21.00 11.80
C PRO A 190 24.31 -22.28 11.72
N PRO A 191 23.01 -22.19 11.35
CA PRO A 191 22.16 -23.37 11.20
C PRO A 191 22.50 -24.26 10.01
N PHE A 192 23.02 -23.67 8.93
CA PHE A 192 23.42 -24.34 7.69
C PHE A 192 24.93 -24.23 7.48
N ASP A 193 25.51 -25.14 6.69
CA ASP A 193 26.93 -25.12 6.33
C ASP A 193 27.22 -24.08 5.24
N ASP A 194 28.45 -23.57 5.15
CA ASP A 194 28.81 -22.50 4.21
C ASP A 194 28.78 -22.95 2.74
N GLU A 195 28.97 -24.25 2.49
CA GLU A 195 28.95 -24.87 1.15
C GLU A 195 27.54 -25.33 0.73
N GLU A 196 26.56 -25.28 1.63
CA GLU A 196 25.19 -25.69 1.34
C GLU A 196 24.44 -24.58 0.59
N PRO A 197 23.89 -24.84 -0.61
CA PRO A 197 23.10 -23.83 -1.32
C PRO A 197 21.80 -23.54 -0.56
N PRO A 198 21.26 -22.31 -0.65
CA PRO A 198 19.96 -22.00 -0.05
C PRO A 198 18.86 -22.93 -0.56
N LEU A 199 18.06 -23.45 0.38
CA LEU A 199 16.94 -24.36 0.07
C LEU A 199 15.81 -23.61 -0.66
N ASP A 200 15.24 -24.24 -1.69
CA ASP A 200 14.05 -23.72 -2.38
C ASP A 200 12.81 -23.89 -1.50
N TYR A 201 12.04 -22.82 -1.35
CA TYR A 201 10.80 -22.78 -0.56
C TYR A 201 9.72 -23.69 -1.18
N ALA A 202 9.60 -23.69 -2.51
CA ALA A 202 8.55 -24.43 -3.20
C ALA A 202 8.70 -25.95 -3.04
N ASP A 203 9.93 -26.44 -3.08
CA ASP A 203 10.22 -27.87 -3.08
C ASP A 203 10.37 -28.44 -1.65
N ASN A 204 10.83 -27.64 -0.68
CA ASN A 204 11.17 -28.14 0.68
C ASN A 204 10.25 -27.67 1.80
N ILE A 205 9.58 -26.52 1.67
CA ILE A 205 8.89 -25.86 2.79
C ILE A 205 7.39 -25.77 2.55
N LEU A 206 6.94 -25.49 1.32
CA LEU A 206 5.55 -25.19 1.01
C LEU A 206 4.55 -26.29 1.42
N ASP A 207 4.93 -27.56 1.25
CA ASP A 207 4.06 -28.71 1.55
C ASP A 207 4.23 -29.24 2.99
N VAL A 208 5.12 -28.64 3.78
CA VAL A 208 5.40 -29.07 5.16
C VAL A 208 4.52 -28.27 6.12
N GLU A 209 3.71 -28.97 6.91
CA GLU A 209 2.89 -28.34 7.94
C GLU A 209 3.78 -27.71 9.03
N PRO A 210 3.59 -26.44 9.37
CA PRO A 210 4.40 -25.77 10.38
C PRO A 210 4.15 -26.38 11.75
N LEU A 211 5.16 -26.32 12.62
CA LEU A 211 5.01 -26.74 14.00
C LEU A 211 4.02 -25.83 14.73
N GLU A 212 3.48 -26.34 15.84
CA GLU A 212 2.61 -25.57 16.71
C GLU A 212 3.34 -24.33 17.25
N ALA A 213 2.67 -23.19 17.17
CA ALA A 213 3.17 -21.94 17.71
C ALA A 213 3.07 -21.93 19.24
N ILE A 214 3.76 -21.00 19.89
CA ILE A 214 3.62 -20.83 21.34
C ILE A 214 2.29 -20.13 21.59
N GLN A 215 1.29 -20.86 22.08
CA GLN A 215 0.00 -20.31 22.47
C GLN A 215 -0.34 -20.80 23.88
N MET A 216 -0.77 -19.88 24.74
CA MET A 216 -1.25 -20.24 26.07
C MET A 216 -2.72 -20.65 25.96
N GLU A 217 -3.11 -21.75 26.60
CA GLU A 217 -4.53 -22.08 26.74
C GLU A 217 -5.22 -21.00 27.58
N LEU A 218 -6.18 -20.31 26.96
CA LEU A 218 -6.99 -19.27 27.59
C LEU A 218 -8.28 -19.87 28.16
N ASP A 219 -8.80 -19.29 29.23
CA ASP A 219 -10.04 -19.76 29.86
C ASP A 219 -11.28 -19.26 29.08
N SER A 220 -12.14 -20.18 28.67
CA SER A 220 -13.36 -19.84 27.90
C SER A 220 -14.35 -18.95 28.65
N GLU A 221 -14.34 -18.93 29.97
CA GLU A 221 -15.23 -18.10 30.79
C GLU A 221 -14.57 -16.78 31.15
N GLU A 222 -13.38 -16.83 31.77
CA GLU A 222 -12.67 -15.63 32.25
C GLU A 222 -12.05 -14.79 31.12
N ASP A 223 -11.55 -15.42 30.06
CA ASP A 223 -10.93 -14.77 28.89
C ASP A 223 -11.88 -14.66 27.69
N SER A 224 -13.18 -14.90 27.89
CA SER A 224 -14.21 -14.91 26.86
C SER A 224 -14.20 -13.69 25.92
N SER A 225 -13.79 -12.52 26.42
CA SER A 225 -13.73 -11.29 25.64
C SER A 225 -12.58 -11.21 24.62
N VAL A 226 -11.56 -12.04 24.75
CA VAL A 226 -10.34 -12.02 23.90
C VAL A 226 -10.04 -13.36 23.23
N VAL A 227 -10.52 -14.48 23.79
CA VAL A 227 -10.13 -15.85 23.41
C VAL A 227 -10.13 -16.15 21.92
N GLU A 228 -11.13 -15.66 21.18
CA GLU A 228 -11.33 -15.99 19.76
C GLU A 228 -10.27 -15.38 18.84
N TRP A 229 -9.80 -14.17 19.15
CA TRP A 229 -8.97 -13.36 18.24
C TRP A 229 -7.56 -13.09 18.78
N PHE A 230 -7.27 -13.47 20.01
CA PHE A 230 -6.07 -13.03 20.74
C PHE A 230 -4.74 -13.38 20.05
N TYR A 231 -4.66 -14.52 19.36
CA TYR A 231 -3.44 -14.99 18.68
C TYR A 231 -3.47 -14.80 17.15
N GLU A 232 -4.43 -14.05 16.62
CA GLU A 232 -4.42 -13.65 15.21
C GLU A 232 -3.26 -12.69 14.89
N HIS A 233 -2.84 -12.65 13.62
CA HIS A 233 -1.76 -11.76 13.16
C HIS A 233 -2.14 -10.26 13.32
N GLN A 234 -3.33 -9.89 12.85
CA GLN A 234 -3.91 -8.56 13.01
C GLN A 234 -5.30 -8.70 13.63
N PRO A 235 -5.40 -8.79 14.97
CA PRO A 235 -6.65 -9.11 15.62
C PRO A 235 -7.77 -8.14 15.32
N LEU A 236 -8.98 -8.67 15.08
CA LEU A 236 -10.18 -7.88 14.83
C LEU A 236 -10.11 -6.98 13.58
N LYS A 237 -9.14 -7.19 12.66
CA LYS A 237 -8.94 -6.39 11.44
C LYS A 237 -10.22 -6.16 10.63
N ASP A 238 -11.03 -7.20 10.53
CA ASP A 238 -12.27 -7.19 9.74
C ASP A 238 -13.49 -6.69 10.52
N ASN A 239 -13.31 -6.34 11.81
CA ASN A 239 -14.39 -5.86 12.66
C ASN A 239 -14.39 -4.32 12.74
N PRO A 240 -15.28 -3.63 11.99
CA PRO A 240 -15.29 -2.17 11.92
C PRO A 240 -15.71 -1.49 13.22
N LYS A 241 -16.25 -2.25 14.19
CA LYS A 241 -16.64 -1.73 15.50
C LYS A 241 -15.43 -1.41 16.37
N PHE A 242 -14.38 -2.21 16.26
CA PHE A 242 -13.21 -2.11 17.13
C PHE A 242 -12.01 -1.47 16.43
N VAL A 243 -11.88 -1.62 15.11
CA VAL A 243 -10.79 -1.02 14.33
C VAL A 243 -11.33 -0.31 13.10
N ASN A 244 -10.56 0.67 12.60
CA ASN A 244 -10.98 1.52 11.48
C ASN A 244 -10.91 0.86 10.08
N GLY A 245 -10.77 -0.46 10.01
CA GLY A 245 -10.64 -1.26 8.79
C GLY A 245 -9.20 -1.73 8.50
N THR A 246 -8.97 -2.16 7.26
CA THR A 246 -7.73 -2.84 6.83
C THR A 246 -6.44 -2.02 6.95
N THR A 247 -6.55 -0.69 7.10
CA THR A 247 -5.40 0.19 7.38
C THR A 247 -4.86 0.06 8.80
N TYR A 248 -5.66 -0.48 9.73
CA TYR A 248 -5.28 -0.89 11.08
C TYR A 248 -4.52 0.17 11.91
N ARG A 249 -5.05 1.40 11.95
CA ARG A 249 -4.37 2.55 12.62
C ARG A 249 -5.03 3.00 13.91
N ARG A 250 -6.34 2.80 14.04
CA ARG A 250 -7.13 3.26 15.18
C ARG A 250 -7.92 2.10 15.72
N TRP A 251 -7.88 1.95 17.04
CA TRP A 251 -8.59 0.92 17.77
C TRP A 251 -9.45 1.54 18.87
N GLN A 252 -10.54 0.87 19.22
CA GLN A 252 -11.46 1.26 20.29
C GLN A 252 -11.96 -0.03 20.94
N PHE A 253 -11.64 -0.25 22.21
CA PHE A 253 -12.03 -1.46 22.93
C PHE A 253 -13.05 -1.20 24.04
N THR A 254 -13.74 -2.26 24.43
CA THR A 254 -14.64 -2.23 25.58
C THR A 254 -13.88 -2.46 26.88
N LEU A 255 -14.46 -2.03 28.01
CA LEU A 255 -13.84 -2.21 29.32
C LEU A 255 -13.55 -3.69 29.67
N PRO A 256 -14.43 -4.67 29.38
CA PRO A 256 -14.12 -6.09 29.62
C PRO A 256 -12.89 -6.59 28.85
N MET A 257 -12.74 -6.19 27.58
CA MET A 257 -11.55 -6.53 26.78
C MET A 257 -10.28 -5.94 27.42
N MET A 258 -10.32 -4.66 27.78
CA MET A 258 -9.17 -3.98 28.42
C MET A 258 -8.81 -4.60 29.77
N SER A 259 -9.80 -4.98 30.59
CA SER A 259 -9.60 -5.65 31.87
C SER A 259 -8.90 -7.00 31.70
N THR A 260 -9.32 -7.78 30.71
CA THR A 260 -8.74 -9.09 30.40
C THR A 260 -7.31 -8.95 29.89
N LEU A 261 -7.07 -8.05 28.94
CA LEU A 261 -5.73 -7.76 28.41
C LEU A 261 -4.77 -7.29 29.51
N TYR A 262 -5.24 -6.41 30.40
CA TYR A 262 -4.45 -5.92 31.54
C TYR A 262 -4.04 -7.07 32.48
N ARG A 263 -4.98 -7.98 32.79
CA ARG A 263 -4.69 -9.17 33.62
C ARG A 263 -3.66 -10.10 32.96
N LEU A 264 -3.80 -10.38 31.66
CA LEU A 264 -2.86 -11.22 30.90
C LEU A 264 -1.46 -10.59 30.81
N ALA A 265 -1.39 -9.26 30.72
CA ALA A 265 -0.14 -8.49 30.66
C ALA A 265 0.58 -8.32 32.01
N ASN A 266 -0.02 -8.73 33.13
CA ASN A 266 0.43 -8.37 34.48
C ASN A 266 1.90 -8.75 34.78
N GLN A 267 2.45 -9.78 34.11
CA GLN A 267 3.87 -10.15 34.28
C GLN A 267 4.86 -9.12 33.72
N LEU A 268 4.43 -8.23 32.83
CA LEU A 268 5.26 -7.22 32.17
C LEU A 268 4.94 -5.79 32.60
N LEU A 269 3.80 -5.58 33.26
CA LEU A 269 3.37 -4.28 33.75
C LEU A 269 4.00 -3.97 35.11
N THR A 270 4.01 -2.68 35.44
CA THR A 270 4.46 -2.19 36.74
C THR A 270 3.29 -2.16 37.72
N ASP A 271 3.57 -2.53 38.97
CA ASP A 271 2.61 -2.41 40.08
C ASP A 271 2.57 -0.99 40.67
N LEU A 272 3.39 -0.07 40.16
CA LEU A 272 3.47 1.31 40.64
C LEU A 272 2.26 2.12 40.19
N VAL A 273 1.50 2.63 41.17
CA VAL A 273 0.29 3.42 40.93
C VAL A 273 0.59 4.92 40.86
N ASP A 274 1.62 5.39 41.59
CA ASP A 274 1.96 6.81 41.71
C ASP A 274 3.34 7.11 41.10
N PHE A 275 3.42 8.22 40.36
CA PHE A 275 4.65 8.73 39.78
C PHE A 275 5.64 9.27 40.81
N ASN A 276 5.20 9.51 42.06
CA ASN A 276 6.08 9.91 43.16
C ASN A 276 7.18 8.88 43.46
N TYR A 277 6.98 7.61 43.08
CA TYR A 277 8.03 6.59 43.14
C TYR A 277 9.31 7.01 42.39
N PHE A 278 9.16 7.76 41.28
CA PHE A 278 10.27 8.22 40.44
C PHE A 278 10.94 9.50 40.97
N TYR A 279 10.82 9.82 42.26
CA TYR A 279 11.53 10.96 42.84
C TYR A 279 13.05 10.80 42.67
N LEU A 280 13.68 11.79 42.02
CA LEU A 280 15.08 11.77 41.58
C LEU A 280 15.43 10.64 40.59
N PHE A 281 14.43 9.94 40.05
CA PHE A 281 14.59 8.87 39.07
C PHE A 281 13.72 9.11 37.82
N ASP A 282 13.52 10.39 37.51
CA ASP A 282 12.82 10.87 36.33
C ASP A 282 13.80 11.50 35.32
N LEU A 283 13.32 11.78 34.11
CA LEU A 283 14.16 12.37 33.06
C LEU A 283 14.74 13.73 33.45
N LYS A 284 14.01 14.54 34.25
CA LYS A 284 14.48 15.86 34.68
C LYS A 284 15.64 15.75 35.66
N ALA A 285 15.56 14.85 36.63
CA ALA A 285 16.67 14.58 37.55
C ALA A 285 17.90 14.07 36.78
N PHE A 286 17.74 13.17 35.81
CA PHE A 286 18.87 12.67 35.00
C PHE A 286 19.52 13.77 34.16
N PHE A 287 18.76 14.70 33.59
CA PHE A 287 19.33 15.84 32.86
C PHE A 287 20.14 16.76 33.77
N THR A 288 19.63 17.05 34.97
CA THR A 288 20.35 17.86 35.96
C THR A 288 21.63 17.16 36.43
N SER A 289 21.53 15.87 36.76
CA SER A 289 22.68 15.03 37.15
C SER A 289 23.78 15.05 36.09
N LYS A 290 23.40 14.90 34.81
CA LYS A 290 24.31 14.99 33.66
C LYS A 290 24.98 16.37 33.54
N ALA A 291 24.20 17.44 33.67
CA ALA A 291 24.71 18.81 33.51
C ALA A 291 25.71 19.18 34.61
N LEU A 292 25.46 18.74 35.85
CA LEU A 292 26.31 19.02 37.01
C LEU A 292 27.45 18.00 37.20
N ASN A 293 27.59 17.02 36.31
CA ASN A 293 28.54 15.92 36.46
C ASN A 293 28.42 15.21 37.83
N MET A 294 27.18 15.08 38.32
CA MET A 294 26.84 14.31 39.51
C MET A 294 26.22 12.98 39.09
N ALA A 295 26.29 11.97 39.95
CA ALA A 295 25.67 10.67 39.72
C ALA A 295 24.66 10.37 40.83
N ILE A 296 23.40 10.15 40.45
CA ILE A 296 22.35 9.66 41.36
C ILE A 296 22.64 8.18 41.66
N PRO A 297 22.53 7.71 42.92
CA PRO A 297 22.68 6.29 43.23
C PRO A 297 21.75 5.41 42.40
N GLY A 298 22.29 4.38 41.74
CA GLY A 298 21.53 3.51 40.84
C GLY A 298 21.17 4.12 39.47
N GLY A 299 21.51 5.40 39.25
CA GLY A 299 21.29 6.10 37.99
C GLY A 299 22.47 6.00 37.02
N PRO A 300 22.31 6.54 35.79
CA PRO A 300 23.36 6.58 34.78
C PRO A 300 24.49 7.56 35.18
N LYS A 301 25.69 7.28 34.67
CA LYS A 301 26.86 8.18 34.76
C LYS A 301 27.15 8.77 33.39
N PHE A 302 27.62 10.00 33.36
CA PHE A 302 27.91 10.73 32.14
C PHE A 302 29.30 11.35 32.17
N GLU A 303 29.82 11.68 31.01
CA GLU A 303 31.01 12.52 30.89
C GLU A 303 30.69 13.97 31.33
N PRO A 304 31.64 14.67 31.97
CA PRO A 304 31.47 16.05 32.40
C PRO A 304 31.15 16.96 31.20
N LEU A 305 30.13 17.81 31.33
CA LEU A 305 29.73 18.74 30.26
C LEU A 305 30.78 19.84 30.03
N VAL A 306 31.36 20.35 31.13
CA VAL A 306 32.48 21.28 31.11
C VAL A 306 33.65 20.57 31.79
N ARG A 307 34.80 20.52 31.11
CA ARG A 307 36.07 20.08 31.69
C ARG A 307 36.80 21.36 32.10
N ASP A 308 36.71 21.73 33.38
CA ASP A 308 37.44 22.89 33.88
C ASP A 308 38.94 22.67 33.70
N ILE A 309 39.57 23.56 32.92
CA ILE A 309 41.02 23.57 32.66
C ILE A 309 41.81 23.92 33.95
N ASN A 310 41.14 24.43 34.98
CA ASN A 310 41.75 24.99 36.19
C ASN A 310 41.77 24.04 37.41
N LEU A 311 41.53 22.73 37.22
CA LEU A 311 41.63 21.72 38.28
C LEU A 311 42.79 20.72 38.02
N GLN A 312 43.96 21.26 37.62
CA GLN A 312 45.26 20.59 37.78
C GLN A 312 45.98 21.14 38.99
#